data_AF-D8G297-F1
#
_entry.id   AF-D8G297-F1
#
_cell.length_a   1.000
_cell.length_b   1.000
_cell.length_c   1.000
_cell.angle_alpha   90.00
_cell.angle_beta   90.00
_cell.angle_gamma   90.00
#
_symmetry.space_group_name_H-M   'P 1'
#
loop_
_entity.id
_entity.type
_entity.pdbx_description
1 polymer ?
#
loop_
_entity_poly.entity_id
_entity_poly.type
_entity_poly.pdbx_seq_one_letter_code
_entity_poly.pdbx_strand_id
1 'polypeptide(L)' 'MVTAIIESKEVKISELPHISIEEWMQNPPENTEWVDGELIEKNGITLKHSRIQLKLGTCWRNYPSFVTLGRVKFRQQWNW' A
#
# COMPACT_ATOMS: atom_id res chain seq x y z
N MET A 1 -36.68 -29.85 -11.33
CA MET A 1 -36.00 -28.77 -10.59
C MET A 1 -34.61 -28.62 -11.21
N VAL A 2 -34.34 -27.47 -11.83
CA VAL A 2 -33.08 -27.24 -12.54
C VAL A 2 -32.04 -26.77 -11.52
N THR A 3 -31.00 -27.57 -11.28
CA THR A 3 -29.85 -27.17 -10.47
C THR A 3 -28.92 -26.34 -11.34
N ALA A 4 -28.96 -25.01 -11.18
CA ALA A 4 -27.98 -24.13 -11.79
C ALA A 4 -26.64 -24.34 -11.07
N ILE A 5 -25.69 -24.97 -11.78
CA ILE A 5 -24.28 -25.00 -11.38
C ILE A 5 -23.76 -23.58 -11.62
N ILE A 6 -23.65 -22.81 -10.54
CA ILE A 6 -22.91 -21.56 -10.55
C ILE A 6 -21.44 -21.96 -10.66
N GLU A 7 -20.87 -21.81 -11.85
CA GLU A 7 -19.45 -21.93 -12.08
C GLU A 7 -18.77 -20.73 -11.39
N SER A 8 -18.53 -20.88 -10.09
CA SER A 8 -17.73 -19.95 -9.31
C SER A 8 -16.31 -20.01 -9.84
N LYS A 9 -15.93 -18.98 -10.61
CA LYS A 9 -14.54 -18.65 -10.93
C LYS A 9 -13.71 -18.80 -9.67
N GLU A 10 -12.82 -19.78 -9.63
CA GLU A 10 -11.85 -19.92 -8.57
C GLU A 10 -10.98 -18.65 -8.53
N VAL A 11 -11.22 -17.82 -7.52
CA VAL A 11 -10.21 -16.89 -7.04
C VAL A 11 -9.11 -17.78 -6.48
N LYS A 12 -7.94 -17.78 -7.12
CA LYS A 12 -6.72 -18.34 -6.55
C LYS A 12 -6.41 -17.57 -5.27
N ILE A 13 -6.99 -18.00 -4.16
CA ILE A 13 -6.54 -17.64 -2.84
C ILE A 13 -5.29 -18.50 -2.66
N SER A 14 -4.13 -17.99 -3.07
CA SER A 14 -2.88 -18.51 -2.52
C SER A 14 -3.04 -18.37 -1.01
N GLU A 15 -3.06 -19.48 -0.28
CA GLU A 15 -3.12 -19.49 1.17
C GLU A 15 -1.91 -18.72 1.70
N LEU A 16 -2.08 -17.42 1.87
CA LEU A 16 -1.09 -16.59 2.51
C LEU A 16 -1.02 -17.06 3.97
N PRO A 17 0.18 -17.15 4.55
CA PRO A 17 0.34 -17.61 5.91
C PRO A 17 -0.56 -16.79 6.85
N HIS A 18 -1.15 -17.43 7.84
CA HIS A 18 -1.86 -16.73 8.91
C HIS A 18 -0.82 -16.11 9.87
N ILE A 19 -0.21 -15.01 9.43
CA ILE A 19 0.74 -14.17 10.18
C ILE A 19 -0.07 -13.18 11.05
N SER A 20 0.46 -12.69 12.19
CA SER A 20 -0.18 -11.58 12.93
C SER A 20 0.34 -10.22 12.43
N ILE A 21 -0.35 -9.12 12.75
CA ILE A 21 0.14 -7.77 12.42
C ILE A 21 1.51 -7.50 13.08
N GLU A 22 1.73 -7.94 14.31
CA GLU A 22 3.01 -7.76 15.02
C GLU A 22 4.15 -8.50 14.31
N GLU A 23 3.90 -9.74 13.89
CA GLU A 23 4.87 -10.53 13.14
C GLU A 23 5.13 -9.92 11.75
N TRP A 24 4.09 -9.42 11.08
CA TRP A 24 4.22 -8.73 9.79
C TRP A 24 5.04 -7.45 9.91
N MET A 25 4.88 -6.68 10.99
CA MET A 25 5.66 -5.46 11.20
C MET A 25 7.15 -5.72 11.43
N GLN A 26 7.52 -6.88 11.99
CA GLN A 26 8.93 -7.23 12.23
C GLN A 26 9.61 -7.74 10.97
N ASN A 27 8.92 -8.56 10.18
CA ASN A 27 9.46 -9.14 8.97
C ASN A 27 8.37 -9.33 7.90
N PRO A 28 7.97 -8.25 7.22
CA PRO A 28 6.88 -8.31 6.25
C PRO A 28 7.32 -9.16 5.05
N PRO A 29 6.56 -10.20 4.69
CA PRO A 29 6.82 -10.96 3.47
C PRO A 29 6.80 -10.06 2.24
N GLU A 30 7.64 -10.37 1.25
CA GLU A 30 7.77 -9.55 0.05
C GLU A 30 6.43 -9.42 -0.70
N ASN A 31 6.15 -8.22 -1.21
CA ASN A 31 4.91 -7.92 -1.96
C ASN A 31 3.61 -8.27 -1.21
N THR A 32 3.57 -8.07 0.10
CA THR A 32 2.34 -8.21 0.90
C THR A 32 1.92 -6.91 1.58
N GLU A 33 0.63 -6.78 1.84
CA GLU A 33 0.06 -5.72 2.67
C GLU A 33 -0.86 -6.34 3.72
N TRP A 34 -0.87 -5.76 4.92
CA TRP A 34 -1.82 -6.10 5.97
C TRP A 34 -3.01 -5.16 5.90
N VAL A 35 -4.21 -5.69 5.60
CA VAL A 35 -5.44 -4.89 5.43
C VAL A 35 -6.58 -5.57 6.18
N ASP A 36 -7.23 -4.84 7.08
CA ASP A 36 -8.40 -5.28 7.84
C ASP A 36 -8.26 -6.63 8.57
N GLY A 37 -7.05 -6.97 9.01
CA GLY A 37 -6.78 -8.23 9.73
C GLY A 37 -6.41 -9.40 8.84
N GLU A 38 -6.28 -9.17 7.53
CA GLU A 38 -5.86 -10.17 6.56
C GLU A 38 -4.57 -9.75 5.86
N LEU A 39 -3.76 -10.73 5.49
CA LEU A 39 -2.62 -10.52 4.61
C LEU A 39 -3.09 -10.64 3.17
N ILE A 40 -2.78 -9.64 2.34
CA ILE A 40 -3.09 -9.62 0.91
C ILE A 40 -1.82 -9.47 0.07
N GLU A 41 -1.85 -9.99 -1.16
CA GLU A 41 -0.76 -9.80 -2.12
C GLU A 41 -0.86 -8.40 -2.76
N LYS A 42 0.23 -7.66 -2.68
CA LYS A 42 0.40 -6.35 -3.31
C LYS A 42 0.74 -6.52 -4.79
N ASN A 43 -0.30 -6.72 -5.57
CA ASN A 43 -0.19 -6.90 -7.01
C ASN A 43 0.04 -5.58 -7.78
N GLY A 44 0.55 -5.69 -9.01
CA GLY A 44 0.60 -4.58 -9.96
C GLY A 44 1.69 -3.53 -9.70
N ILE A 45 2.65 -3.80 -8.82
CA ILE A 45 3.82 -2.92 -8.65
C ILE A 45 4.68 -3.00 -9.91
N THR A 46 4.63 -1.95 -10.72
CA THR A 46 5.47 -1.80 -11.91
C THR A 46 6.38 -0.58 -11.79
N LEU A 47 7.41 -0.51 -12.62
CA LEU A 47 8.28 0.68 -12.71
C LEU A 47 7.50 1.97 -12.98
N LYS A 48 6.36 1.89 -13.68
CA LYS A 48 5.49 3.06 -13.90
C LYS A 48 4.85 3.55 -12.60
N HIS A 49 4.37 2.62 -11.75
CA HIS A 49 3.87 2.96 -10.42
C HIS A 49 4.95 3.64 -9.57
N SER A 50 6.17 3.06 -9.52
CA SER A 50 7.28 3.64 -8.77
C SER A 50 7.63 5.05 -9.24
N ARG A 51 7.65 5.29 -10.57
CA ARG A 51 7.91 6.63 -11.13
C ARG A 51 6.84 7.65 -10.72
N ILE A 52 5.58 7.26 -10.70
CA ILE A 52 4.47 8.15 -10.29
C ILE A 52 4.56 8.46 -8.79
N GLN A 53 4.80 7.45 -7.95
CA GLN A 53 4.97 7.63 -6.50
C GLN A 53 6.15 8.56 -6.18
N LEU A 54 7.28 8.42 -6.87
CA LEU A 54 8.44 9.31 -6.71
C LEU A 54 8.12 10.76 -7.10
N LYS A 55 7.39 10.96 -8.21
CA LYS A 55 6.95 12.30 -8.63
C LYS A 55 6.03 12.93 -7.59
N LEU A 56 5.04 12.18 -7.10
CA LEU A 56 4.11 12.64 -6.07
C LEU A 56 4.85 12.99 -4.77
N GLY A 57 5.75 12.12 -4.31
CA GLY A 57 6.59 12.37 -3.14
C GLY A 57 7.49 13.60 -3.29
N THR A 58 8.02 13.84 -4.49
CA THR A 58 8.80 15.05 -4.81
C THR A 58 7.94 16.31 -4.76
N CYS A 59 6.75 16.28 -5.36
CA CYS A 59 5.79 17.38 -5.29
C CYS A 59 5.40 17.70 -3.84
N TRP A 60 5.10 16.68 -3.04
CA TRP A 60 4.76 16.85 -1.62
C TRP A 60 5.92 17.41 -0.81
N ARG A 61 7.15 16.91 -1.01
CA ARG A 61 8.36 17.44 -0.35
C ARG A 61 8.59 18.91 -0.68
N ASN A 62 8.30 19.31 -1.92
CA ASN A 62 8.50 20.69 -2.37
C ASN A 62 7.31 21.61 -2.06
N TYR A 63 6.14 21.07 -1.74
CA TYR A 63 4.96 21.86 -1.41
C TYR A 63 5.20 22.87 -0.27
N PRO A 64 5.84 22.50 0.87
CA PRO A 64 6.25 23.47 1.89
C PRO A 64 7.20 24.55 1.36
N SER A 65 8.06 24.23 0.39
CA SER A 65 9.02 25.16 -0.24
C SER A 65 8.32 26.19 -1.13
N PHE A 66 7.24 25.81 -1.81
CA PHE A 66 6.42 26.73 -2.59
C PHE A 66 5.54 27.62 -1.70
N VAL A 67 5.04 27.09 -0.58
CA VAL A 67 4.24 27.86 0.40
C VAL A 67 5.09 28.83 1.22
N THR A 68 6.35 28.50 1.52
CA THR A 68 7.26 29.36 2.31
C THR A 68 7.85 30.55 1.57
N LEU A 69 7.70 30.65 0.24
CA LEU A 69 7.92 31.91 -0.48
C LEU A 69 6.84 32.97 -0.16
N GLY A 70 5.78 32.59 0.57
CA GLY A 70 4.66 33.47 0.94
C GLY A 70 4.47 33.75 2.43
N ARG A 71 4.80 32.85 3.37
CA ARG A 71 4.82 33.10 4.84
C ARG A 71 5.27 31.85 5.62
N VAL A 72 6.11 32.10 6.63
CA VAL A 72 6.43 31.32 7.87
C VAL A 72 6.60 29.79 7.75
N LYS A 73 7.81 29.33 8.10
CA LYS A 73 8.22 27.92 8.18
C LYS A 73 7.30 27.11 9.11
N PHE A 74 6.51 26.21 8.55
CA PHE A 74 5.92 25.10 9.29
C PHE A 74 6.70 23.83 8.95
N ARG A 75 7.69 23.50 9.79
CA ARG A 75 8.35 22.19 9.77
C ARG A 75 7.92 21.44 11.01
N GLN A 76 6.74 20.80 10.96
CA GLN A 76 6.45 19.74 11.93
C GLN A 76 7.33 18.55 11.55
N GLN A 77 8.26 18.23 12.45
CA GLN A 77 8.99 16.98 12.44
C GLN A 77 7.98 15.88 12.76
N TRP A 78 7.73 15.00 11.79
CA TRP A 78 7.08 13.73 12.06
C TRP A 78 8.13 12.85 12.73
N ASN A 79 8.04 12.71 14.05
CA ASN A 79 8.78 11.69 14.78
C ASN A 79 8.04 10.36 14.54
N TRP A 80 8.77 9.42 13.95
CA TRP A 80 8.45 7.99 14.04
C TRP A 80 8.94 7.47 15.38
#